data_AF-A0A224XH64-F1
#
_entry.id   AF-A0A224XH64-F1
#
_cell.length_a   1.000
_cell.length_b   1.000
_cell.length_c   1.000
_cell.angle_alpha   90.00
_cell.angle_beta   90.00
_cell.angle_gamma   90.00
#
_symmetry.space_group_name_H-M   'P 1'
#
loop_
_entity.id
_entity.type
_entity.pdbx_description
1 polymer ?
#
loop_
_entity_poly.entity_id
_entity_poly.type
_entity_poly.pdbx_seq_one_letter_code
_entity_poly.pdbx_strand_id
1 'polypeptide(L)'
;AFPDLVEQKRIIYVLHANENGELLNQISDEESAAVDWILIDSATGGSGKGFNWAQFSLPPIRSKHGWLLAGGINPLNASEALSTLCPH
;
A
#
# COMPACT_ATOMS: atom_id res chain seq x y z
N ALA A 1 2.13 22.02 3.26
CA ALA A 1 1.00 21.25 2.68
C ALA A 1 0.89 19.86 3.32
N PHE A 2 1.83 18.94 3.08
CA PHE A 2 1.79 17.60 3.69
C PHE A 2 1.99 17.60 5.22
N PRO A 3 2.95 18.35 5.81
CA PRO A 3 3.08 18.44 7.27
C PRO A 3 1.82 18.99 7.95
N ASP A 4 1.22 20.04 7.38
CA ASP A 4 -0.03 20.63 7.91
C ASP A 4 -1.19 19.62 7.88
N LEU A 5 -1.24 18.75 6.87
CA LEU A 5 -2.25 17.70 6.76
C LEU A 5 -2.08 16.63 7.83
N VAL A 6 -0.83 16.19 8.09
CA VAL A 6 -0.53 15.19 9.12
C VAL A 6 -0.86 15.69 10.52
N GLU A 7 -0.69 16.98 10.80
CA GLU A 7 -1.05 17.57 12.10
C GLU A 7 -2.56 17.62 12.34
N GLN A 8 -3.35 17.77 11.27
CA GLN A 8 -4.78 18.07 11.37
C GLN A 8 -5.69 16.88 11.06
N LYS A 9 -5.17 15.85 10.38
CA LYS A 9 -5.96 14.74 9.83
C LYS A 9 -5.26 13.41 10.05
N ARG A 10 -6.06 12.35 10.03
CA ARG A 10 -5.53 11.00 9.84
C ARG A 10 -5.28 10.76 8.36
N ILE A 11 -4.11 10.23 8.05
CA ILE A 11 -3.59 10.09 6.68
C ILE A 11 -3.36 8.61 6.38
N ILE A 12 -3.98 8.16 5.28
CA ILE A 12 -3.62 6.93 4.58
C ILE A 12 -2.88 7.36 3.31
N TYR A 13 -1.60 7.01 3.20
CA TYR A 13 -0.81 7.32 2.01
C TYR A 13 -0.84 6.14 1.05
N VAL A 14 -1.01 6.41 -0.25
CA VAL A 14 -1.11 5.36 -1.27
C VAL A 14 0.21 5.18 -2.01
N LEU A 15 0.73 3.95 -2.01
CA LEU A 15 1.77 3.50 -2.92
C LEU A 15 1.14 2.65 -4.03
N HIS A 16 1.49 2.94 -5.27
CA HIS A 16 0.98 2.26 -6.45
C HIS A 16 1.95 1.21 -6.92
N ALA A 17 1.47 -0.03 -7.12
CA ALA A 17 2.21 -1.10 -7.77
C ALA A 17 1.72 -1.32 -9.20
N ASN A 18 2.64 -1.50 -10.15
CA ASN A 18 2.29 -1.97 -11.49
C ASN A 18 1.92 -3.47 -11.48
N GLU A 19 1.54 -4.02 -12.63
CA GLU A 19 1.13 -5.43 -12.75
C GLU A 19 2.20 -6.44 -12.32
N ASN A 20 3.48 -6.08 -12.41
CA ASN A 20 4.62 -6.91 -12.01
C ASN A 20 4.93 -6.85 -10.51
N GLY A 21 4.24 -5.98 -9.75
CA GLY A 21 4.53 -5.75 -8.34
C GLY A 21 5.66 -4.74 -8.09
N GLU A 22 6.00 -3.90 -9.07
CA GLU A 22 6.98 -2.82 -8.89
C GLU A 22 6.27 -1.54 -8.46
N LEU A 23 6.83 -0.85 -7.47
CA LEU A 23 6.30 0.44 -7.02
C LEU A 23 6.55 1.54 -8.05
N LEU A 24 5.50 2.33 -8.32
CA LEU A 24 5.50 3.44 -9.25
C LEU A 24 5.72 4.79 -8.58
N ASN A 25 5.54 4.86 -7.26
CA ASN A 25 5.84 6.02 -6.43
C ASN A 25 6.50 5.57 -5.12
N GLN A 26 7.01 6.56 -4.41
CA GLN A 26 7.77 6.37 -3.18
C GLN A 26 7.34 7.42 -2.15
N ILE A 27 7.60 7.09 -0.90
CA ILE A 27 7.45 7.97 0.26
C ILE A 27 8.78 7.97 1.02
N SER A 28 9.19 9.11 1.58
CA SER A 28 10.41 9.15 2.38
C SER A 28 10.21 8.42 3.72
N ASP A 29 11.30 8.01 4.39
CA ASP A 29 11.21 7.36 5.70
C ASP A 29 10.55 8.29 6.75
N GLU A 30 10.83 9.59 6.68
CA GLU A 30 10.26 10.61 7.56
C GLU A 30 8.76 10.79 7.32
N GLU A 31 8.35 10.88 6.05
CA GLU A 31 6.93 11.00 5.69
C GLU A 31 6.17 9.71 5.99
N SER A 32 6.79 8.55 5.76
CA SER A 32 6.27 7.22 6.10
C SER A 32 5.98 7.13 7.60
N ALA A 33 6.91 7.56 8.45
CA ALA A 33 6.72 7.59 9.91
C ALA A 33 5.64 8.59 10.37
N ALA A 34 5.35 9.62 9.56
CA ALA A 34 4.37 10.66 9.90
C ALA A 34 2.92 10.22 9.65
N VAL A 35 2.68 9.32 8.68
CA VAL A 35 1.32 8.85 8.31
C VAL A 35 0.81 7.73 9.20
N ASP A 36 -0.52 7.57 9.23
CA ASP A 36 -1.16 6.55 10.06
C ASP A 36 -1.06 5.16 9.43
N TRP A 37 -1.33 5.07 8.12
CA TRP A 37 -1.25 3.84 7.35
C TRP A 37 -0.65 4.08 5.97
N ILE A 38 -0.04 3.04 5.41
CA ILE A 38 0.28 2.96 3.99
C ILE A 38 -0.68 1.97 3.32
N LEU A 39 -1.30 2.38 2.21
CA LEU A 39 -2.11 1.51 1.36
C LEU A 39 -1.32 1.18 0.10
N ILE A 40 -1.10 -0.10 -0.18
CA ILE A 40 -0.57 -0.55 -1.46
C ILE A 40 -1.76 -0.83 -2.39
N ASP A 41 -1.85 -0.12 -3.52
CA ASP A 41 -2.91 -0.30 -4.52
C ASP A 41 -2.32 -0.60 -5.90
N SER A 42 -3.09 -1.29 -6.74
CA SER A 42 -2.77 -1.44 -8.15
C SER A 42 -2.77 -0.08 -8.86
N ALA A 43 -1.85 0.14 -9.79
CA ALA A 43 -1.78 1.36 -10.59
C ALA A 43 -3.04 1.62 -11.44
N THR A 44 -3.82 0.57 -11.72
CA THR A 44 -5.04 0.62 -12.52
C THR A 44 -6.28 0.34 -11.66
N GLY A 45 -6.53 1.22 -10.70
CA GLY A 45 -7.73 1.20 -9.87
C GLY A 45 -9.00 1.11 -10.72
N GLY A 46 -9.99 0.35 -10.25
CA GLY A 46 -11.27 0.14 -10.95
C GLY A 46 -11.27 -0.93 -12.04
N SER A 47 -10.11 -1.48 -12.42
CA SER A 47 -10.03 -2.61 -13.36
C SER A 47 -10.50 -3.95 -12.77
N GLY A 48 -10.52 -4.04 -11.43
CA GLY A 48 -10.74 -5.29 -10.70
C GLY A 48 -9.56 -6.27 -10.75
N LYS A 49 -8.44 -5.90 -11.39
CA LYS A 49 -7.23 -6.72 -11.47
C LYS A 49 -6.24 -6.30 -10.40
N GLY A 50 -5.66 -7.29 -9.72
CA GLY A 50 -4.54 -7.08 -8.80
C GLY A 50 -3.22 -6.98 -9.56
N PHE A 51 -2.13 -6.92 -8.80
CA PHE A 51 -0.76 -7.05 -9.29
C PHE A 51 -0.14 -8.37 -8.84
N ASN A 52 1.05 -8.70 -9.33
CA ASN A 52 1.76 -9.90 -8.94
C ASN A 52 2.28 -9.81 -7.49
N TRP A 53 1.47 -10.28 -6.53
CA TRP A 53 1.82 -10.29 -5.11
C TRP A 53 3.08 -11.10 -4.79
N ALA A 54 3.34 -12.18 -5.53
CA ALA A 54 4.50 -13.05 -5.30
C ALA A 54 5.83 -12.40 -5.70
N GLN A 55 5.81 -11.40 -6.58
CA GLN A 55 6.97 -10.62 -6.99
C GLN A 55 7.07 -9.27 -6.28
N PHE A 56 6.03 -8.88 -5.56
CA PHE A 56 6.01 -7.62 -4.82
C PHE A 56 6.92 -7.70 -3.60
N SER A 57 7.85 -6.75 -3.51
CA SER A 57 8.68 -6.55 -2.33
C SER A 57 8.22 -5.28 -1.61
N LEU A 58 7.76 -5.45 -0.38
CA LEU A 58 7.34 -4.31 0.44
C LEU A 58 8.57 -3.47 0.81
N PRO A 59 8.58 -2.14 0.54
CA PRO A 59 9.62 -1.28 1.05
C PRO A 59 9.57 -1.25 2.58
N PRO A 60 10.63 -0.78 3.27
CA PRO A 60 10.56 -0.55 4.70
C PRO A 60 9.41 0.41 5.05
N ILE A 61 8.32 -0.12 5.63
CA ILE A 61 7.18 0.69 6.05
C ILE A 61 7.35 1.08 7.51
N ARG A 62 7.30 2.39 7.78
CA ARG A 62 7.46 2.98 9.12
C ARG A 62 6.22 3.70 9.63
N SER A 63 5.11 3.64 8.90
CA SER A 63 3.82 4.22 9.32
C SER A 63 3.39 3.75 10.68
N LYS A 64 2.64 4.61 11.38
CA LYS A 64 2.26 4.42 12.79
C LYS A 64 1.54 3.10 13.07
N HIS A 65 0.77 2.58 12.11
CA HIS A 65 -0.05 1.39 12.30
C HIS A 65 0.28 0.24 11.33
N GLY A 66 1.15 0.47 10.35
CA GLY A 66 1.50 -0.51 9.35
C GLY A 66 0.77 -0.27 8.03
N TRP A 67 0.51 -1.34 7.29
CA TRP A 67 0.11 -1.22 5.90
C TRP A 67 -1.05 -2.12 5.51
N LEU A 68 -1.75 -1.68 4.48
CA LEU A 68 -2.98 -2.27 3.96
C LEU A 68 -2.80 -2.64 2.50
N LEU A 69 -3.49 -3.68 2.06
CA LEU A 69 -3.53 -4.10 0.66
C LEU A 69 -4.86 -3.72 0.01
N ALA A 70 -4.79 -3.10 -1.17
CA ALA A 70 -5.90 -2.85 -2.08
C ALA A 70 -5.50 -3.25 -3.52
N GLY A 71 -6.45 -3.09 -4.45
CA GLY A 71 -6.25 -3.40 -5.86
C GLY A 71 -6.56 -4.86 -6.19
N GLY A 72 -7.75 -5.10 -6.75
CA GLY A 72 -8.15 -6.41 -7.28
C GLY A 72 -8.36 -7.53 -6.25
N ILE A 73 -8.34 -7.22 -4.95
CA ILE A 73 -8.67 -8.18 -3.90
C ILE A 73 -10.18 -8.47 -3.89
N ASN A 74 -10.54 -9.75 -3.74
CA ASN A 74 -11.92 -10.24 -3.76
C ASN A 74 -12.03 -11.56 -2.96
N PRO A 75 -13.24 -12.10 -2.72
CA PRO A 75 -13.41 -13.29 -1.87
C PRO A 75 -12.68 -14.55 -2.37
N LEU A 76 -12.34 -14.64 -3.65
CA LEU A 76 -11.66 -15.81 -4.23
C LEU A 76 -10.14 -15.78 -4.04
N ASN A 77 -9.54 -14.59 -3.92
CA ASN A 77 -8.08 -14.43 -3.82
C ASN A 77 -7.59 -13.81 -2.48
N ALA A 78 -8.50 -13.40 -1.59
CA ALA A 78 -8.12 -12.79 -0.31
C ALA A 78 -7.21 -13.69 0.54
N SER A 79 -7.45 -15.01 0.56
CA SER A 79 -6.60 -15.94 1.31
C SER A 79 -5.18 -16.01 0.74
N GLU A 80 -5.02 -16.00 -0.59
CA GLU A 80 -3.71 -15.99 -1.26
C GLU A 80 -2.97 -14.69 -0.96
N ALA A 81 -3.68 -13.56 -0.97
CA ALA A 81 -3.13 -12.26 -0.66
C ALA A 81 -2.54 -12.24 0.77
N LEU A 82 -3.33 -12.70 1.74
CA LEU A 82 -2.92 -12.77 3.15
C LEU A 82 -1.72 -13.68 3.35
N SER A 83 -1.69 -14.86 2.71
CA SER A 83 -0.57 -15.80 2.85
C SER A 83 0.71 -15.36 2.16
N THR A 84 0.59 -14.55 1.09
CA THR A 84 1.75 -14.10 0.30
C THR A 84 2.39 -12.87 0.92
N LEU A 85 1.56 -11.92 1.35
CA LEU A 85 2.00 -10.58 1.72
C LEU A 85 2.01 -10.32 3.22
N CYS A 86 1.24 -11.07 4.00
CA CYS A 86 1.12 -10.91 5.45
C CYS A 86 0.98 -9.43 5.89
N PRO A 87 0.00 -8.67 5.35
CA PRO A 87 -0.24 -7.29 5.79
C PRO A 87 -0.59 -7.23 7.29
N HIS A 88 -0.28 -6.09 7.91
CA HIS A 88 -0.43 -5.87 9.36
C HIS A 88 -1.88 -5.65 9.80
#